data_AF-W1XTB1-F1
#
_entry.id   AF-W1XTB1-F1
#
_cell.length_a   1.000
_cell.length_b   1.000
_cell.length_c   1.000
_cell.angle_alpha   90.00
_cell.angle_beta   90.00
_cell.angle_gamma   90.00
#
_symmetry.space_group_name_H-M   'P 1'
#
loop_
_entity.id
_entity.type
_entity.pdbx_description
1 polymer ?
#
loop_
_entity_poly.entity_id
_entity_poly.type
_entity_poly.pdbx_seq_one_letter_code
_entity_poly.pdbx_strand_id
1 'polypeptide(L)' 'NDHPHGGGEGKAPVGRKAPSTPWGKPALGLKTRNKKAKSDKLIVRRRNEK' A
#
# COMPACT_ATOMS: atom_id res chain seq x y z
N ASN A 1 -9.69 16.48 -7.80
CA ASN A 1 -8.66 16.33 -6.73
C ASN A 1 -8.23 14.88 -6.80
N ASP A 2 -7.35 14.62 -7.76
CA ASP A 2 -7.27 13.32 -8.43
C ASP A 2 -6.27 12.38 -7.72
N HIS A 3 -5.53 12.92 -6.75
CA HIS A 3 -4.50 12.19 -6.03
C HIS A 3 -4.39 12.66 -4.56
N PRO A 4 -4.23 11.76 -3.57
CA PRO A 4 -4.16 12.14 -2.15
C PRO A 4 -2.94 12.97 -1.72
N HIS A 5 -1.95 13.14 -2.60
CA HIS A 5 -0.79 14.03 -2.41
C HIS A 5 -0.87 15.29 -3.28
N GLY A 6 -2.00 15.53 -3.95
CA GLY A 6 -2.18 16.70 -4.80
C GLY A 6 -2.37 17.99 -3.98
N GLY A 7 -1.89 19.10 -4.54
CA GLY A 7 -1.95 20.42 -3.93
C GLY A 7 -0.65 20.83 -3.23
N GLY A 8 -0.56 22.12 -2.89
CA GLY A 8 0.65 22.75 -2.35
C GLY A 8 1.36 23.62 -3.39
N GLU A 9 2.00 24.69 -2.94
CA GLU A 9 2.76 25.61 -3.78
C GLU A 9 4.13 25.01 -4.12
N GLY A 10 4.54 25.09 -5.38
CA GLY A 10 5.82 24.55 -5.84
C GLY A 10 5.94 23.02 -5.66
N LYS A 11 7.09 22.56 -5.14
CA LYS A 11 7.33 21.13 -4.90
C LYS A 11 6.82 20.75 -3.51
N ALA A 12 5.63 20.16 -3.45
CA ALA A 12 5.01 19.73 -2.20
C ALA A 12 5.55 18.37 -1.70
N PRO A 13 5.78 18.21 -0.39
CA PRO A 13 6.00 16.90 0.22
C PRO A 13 4.68 16.11 0.28
N VAL A 14 4.74 14.80 0.59
CA VAL A 14 3.56 13.90 0.65
C VAL A 14 2.48 14.36 1.64
N GLY A 15 2.84 15.11 2.69
CA GLY A 15 1.89 15.72 3.64
C GLY A 15 1.08 14.73 4.49
N ARG A 16 1.36 13.42 4.39
CA ARG A 16 0.68 12.33 5.12
C ARG A 16 1.70 11.43 5.79
N LYS A 17 1.27 10.72 6.84
CA LYS A 17 2.11 9.77 7.61
C LYS A 17 2.73 8.67 6.74
N ALA A 18 2.05 8.28 5.66
CA ALA A 18 2.53 7.29 4.71
C ALA A 18 2.07 7.67 3.29
N PRO A 19 2.86 7.31 2.26
CA PRO A 19 2.44 7.50 0.88
C PRO A 19 1.19 6.67 0.60
N SER A 20 0.26 7.29 -0.11
CA SER A 20 -1.03 6.73 -0.49
C SER A 20 -1.10 6.49 -2.00
N THR A 21 -1.88 5.49 -2.39
CA THR A 21 -2.31 5.28 -3.77
C THR A 21 -3.30 6.38 -4.18
N PRO A 22 -3.62 6.55 -5.47
CA PRO A 22 -4.64 7.51 -5.92
C PRO A 22 -6.00 7.33 -5.22
N TRP A 23 -6.31 6.11 -4.77
CA TRP A 23 -7.54 5.78 -4.06
C TRP A 23 -7.44 5.81 -2.54
N GLY A 24 -6.36 6.39 -1.99
CA GLY A 24 -6.21 6.61 -0.54
C GLY A 24 -5.75 5.41 0.28
N LYS A 25 -5.42 4.27 -0.33
CA LYS A 25 -4.84 3.12 0.38
C LYS A 25 -3.33 3.32 0.59
N PRO A 26 -2.71 2.76 1.65
CA PRO A 26 -1.26 2.81 1.81
C PRO A 26 -0.53 2.19 0.62
N ALA A 27 0.46 2.90 0.07
CA ALA A 27 1.27 2.43 -1.06
C ALA A 27 2.42 1.50 -0.64
N LEU A 28 2.88 1.60 0.61
CA LEU A 28 4.02 0.85 1.13
C LEU A 28 3.62 0.02 2.36
N GLY A 29 4.24 -1.16 2.51
CA GLY A 29 4.16 -2.00 3.72
C GLY A 29 2.87 -2.80 3.92
N LEU A 30 1.77 -2.46 3.25
CA LEU A 30 0.51 -3.17 3.40
C LEU A 30 0.53 -4.51 2.65
N LYS A 31 0.42 -5.63 3.36
CA LYS A 31 0.18 -6.96 2.76
C LYS A 31 -1.25 -7.02 2.23
N THR A 32 -1.41 -7.07 0.91
CA THR A 32 -2.72 -7.05 0.23
C THR A 32 -3.32 -8.43 -0.01
N ARG A 33 -2.59 -9.53 0.29
CA ARG A 33 -3.09 -10.89 0.13
C ARG A 33 -4.27 -11.15 1.08
N ASN A 34 -5.37 -11.68 0.54
CA ASN A 34 -6.50 -12.14 1.34
C ASN A 34 -6.09 -13.29 2.27
N LYS A 35 -6.31 -13.13 3.57
CA LYS A 35 -5.96 -14.11 4.62
C LYS A 35 -6.83 -15.38 4.63
N LYS A 36 -7.95 -15.38 3.89
CA LYS A 36 -8.91 -16.50 3.80
C LYS A 36 -8.88 -17.17 2.43
N ALA A 37 -7.82 -16.96 1.64
CA ALA A 37 -7.74 -17.54 0.31
C ALA A 37 -7.59 -19.07 0.42
N LYS A 38 -8.40 -19.84 -0.31
CA LYS A 38 -8.31 -21.31 -0.30
C LYS A 38 -6.91 -21.83 -0.68
N SER A 39 -6.20 -21.08 -1.52
CA SER A 39 -4.82 -21.37 -1.93
C SER A 39 -3.78 -21.16 -0.84
N ASP A 40 -4.12 -20.58 0.31
CA ASP A 40 -3.19 -20.45 1.45
C ASP A 40 -2.69 -21.82 1.93
N LYS A 41 -3.49 -22.89 1.77
CA LYS A 41 -3.11 -24.27 2.10
C LYS A 41 -1.97 -24.82 1.24
N LEU A 42 -1.75 -24.24 0.06
CA LEU A 42 -0.75 -24.70 -0.90
C LEU A 42 0.57 -23.90 -0.78
N ILE A 43 0.64 -22.90 0.11
CA ILE A 43 1.83 -22.08 0.29
C ILE A 43 2.78 -22.77 1.26
N VAL A 44 3.94 -23.21 0.74
CA VAL A 44 4.99 -23.86 1.54
C VAL A 44 5.88 -22.84 2.28
N ARG A 45 6.19 -21.71 1.64
CA ARG A 45 7.00 -20.62 2.24
C ARG A 45 6.66 -19.27 1.62
N ARG A 46 6.64 -18.20 2.42
CA ARG A 46 6.53 -16.83 1.89
C ARG A 46 7.91 -16.29 1.52
N ARG A 47 7.97 -15.46 0.47
CA ARG A 47 9.23 -14.85 -0.01
C ARG A 47 9.98 -14.06 1.06
N ASN A 48 9.25 -13.46 2.00
CA ASN A 48 9.78 -12.58 3.05
C ASN A 48 9.58 -13.17 4.46
N GLU A 49 9.27 -14.47 4.58
CA GLU A 49 9.39 -15.17 5.87
C GLU A 49 10.89 -15.40 6.11
N LYS A 50 11.42 -14.77 7.15
CA LYS A 50 12.77 -14.98 7.64
C LYS A 50 12.74 -16.03 8.74
#